data_AF-A0A7C6Y9U2-F1
#
_entry.id   AF-A0A7C6Y9U2-F1
#
_cell.length_a   1.000
_cell.length_b   1.000
_cell.length_c   1.000
_cell.angle_alpha   90.00
_cell.angle_beta   90.00
_cell.angle_gamma   90.00
#
_symmetry.space_group_name_H-M   'P 1'
#
loop_
_entity.id
_entity.type
_entity.pdbx_description
1 polymer ?
#
loop_
_entity_poly.entity_id
_entity_poly.type
_entity_poly.pdbx_seq_one_letter_code
_entity_poly.pdbx_strand_id
1 'polypeptide(L)'
;MNYFFGPENRREDRWEDRWEEGWEENSEWGWIWDERRCCFRLVRRCRHRRHDDCNRRHRFHDDRKRDRFRQHVHEFLGSTRIAEAEEEPHNHRFAGVTGPAIPAGNSHVHRIETLTDNTDHTHRIEDNTGEAIDVGGGRHVHLVRGETTFEDGHRHEYIFATLIENPLGNEN
;
A
#
# COMPACT_ATOMS: atom_id res chain seq x y z
N MET A 1 6.56 9.96 -19.44
CA MET A 1 5.09 9.83 -19.34
C MET A 1 4.69 10.39 -18.00
N ASN A 2 3.94 11.48 -18.00
CA ASN A 2 3.52 12.19 -16.80
C ASN A 2 2.25 11.53 -16.28
N TYR A 3 2.25 11.05 -15.03
CA TYR A 3 1.03 10.63 -14.35
C TYR A 3 0.60 11.78 -13.43
N PHE A 4 -0.40 12.52 -13.88
CA PHE A 4 -1.21 13.41 -13.05
C PHE A 4 -2.31 12.55 -12.42
N PHE A 5 -2.39 12.52 -11.10
CA PHE A 5 -3.60 12.09 -10.38
C PHE A 5 -4.18 13.35 -9.73
N GLY A 6 -5.30 13.84 -10.29
CA GLY A 6 -6.14 14.84 -9.63
C GLY A 6 -7.19 14.14 -8.77
N PRO A 7 -7.66 14.76 -7.67
CA PRO A 7 -8.64 14.15 -6.80
C PRO A 7 -10.04 14.28 -7.42
N GLU A 8 -10.68 13.14 -7.72
CA GLU A 8 -12.12 13.12 -7.95
C GLU A 8 -12.86 13.06 -6.61
N ASN A 9 -13.78 14.00 -6.40
CA ASN A 9 -14.74 14.06 -5.31
C ASN A 9 -15.51 12.74 -5.16
N ARG A 10 -15.25 11.97 -4.09
CA ARG A 10 -16.12 10.85 -3.66
C ARG A 10 -16.75 11.17 -2.31
N ARG A 11 -18.09 11.08 -2.30
CA ARG A 11 -19.00 11.30 -1.19
C ARG A 11 -18.73 10.31 -0.04
N GLU A 12 -19.09 10.75 1.16
CA GLU A 12 -19.19 9.97 2.40
C GLU A 12 -20.02 8.70 2.16
N ASP A 13 -19.35 7.54 2.07
CA ASP A 13 -20.03 6.25 2.01
C ASP A 13 -19.57 5.38 3.20
N ARG A 14 -20.56 5.10 4.04
CA ARG A 14 -20.54 4.22 5.22
C ARG A 14 -19.96 2.84 4.87
N TRP A 15 -18.99 2.39 5.66
CA TRP A 15 -18.08 1.25 5.45
C TRP A 15 -18.67 -0.17 5.47
N GLU A 16 -19.99 -0.37 5.61
CA GLU A 16 -20.53 -1.74 5.79
C GLU A 16 -20.79 -2.51 4.48
N ASP A 17 -20.78 -1.85 3.31
CA ASP A 17 -21.20 -2.47 2.04
C ASP A 17 -20.14 -2.53 0.92
N ARG A 18 -18.87 -2.14 1.17
CA ARG A 18 -17.79 -2.18 0.15
C ARG A 18 -16.93 -3.45 0.23
N TRP A 19 -17.53 -4.62 0.00
CA TRP A 19 -16.79 -5.87 -0.16
C TRP A 19 -16.24 -6.11 -1.58
N GLU A 20 -16.47 -5.18 -2.52
CA GLU A 20 -16.05 -5.31 -3.93
C GLU A 20 -14.98 -4.29 -4.39
N GLU A 21 -14.52 -3.37 -3.53
CA GLU A 21 -13.61 -2.28 -3.95
C GLU A 21 -12.10 -2.56 -3.78
N GLY A 22 -11.71 -3.83 -3.66
CA GLY A 22 -10.30 -4.24 -3.56
C GLY A 22 -9.66 -4.64 -4.88
N TRP A 23 -10.37 -4.49 -6.00
CA TRP A 23 -9.96 -5.02 -7.30
C TRP A 23 -9.70 -3.87 -8.28
N GLU A 24 -8.47 -3.75 -8.78
CA GLU A 24 -8.30 -3.11 -10.08
C GLU A 24 -9.03 -3.97 -11.11
N GLU A 25 -9.87 -3.37 -11.97
CA GLU A 25 -10.50 -4.07 -13.07
C GLU A 25 -9.41 -4.79 -13.89
N ASN A 26 -9.42 -6.13 -13.87
CA ASN A 26 -8.46 -7.05 -14.49
C ASN A 26 -7.24 -7.50 -13.65
N SER A 27 -7.15 -7.17 -12.36
CA SER A 27 -6.12 -7.75 -11.48
C SER A 27 -6.39 -9.23 -11.16
N GLU A 28 -5.39 -10.09 -11.37
CA GLU A 28 -5.43 -11.50 -10.90
C GLU A 28 -5.29 -11.59 -9.38
N TRP A 29 -4.92 -10.50 -8.72
CA TRP A 29 -4.61 -10.45 -7.30
C TRP A 29 -5.48 -9.41 -6.61
N GLY A 30 -5.93 -9.73 -5.41
CA GLY A 30 -6.71 -8.84 -4.56
C GLY A 30 -6.19 -8.87 -3.13
N TRP A 31 -6.64 -7.90 -2.36
CA TRP A 31 -6.24 -7.73 -0.97
C TRP A 31 -7.37 -8.14 -0.05
N ILE A 32 -7.00 -8.82 1.03
CA ILE A 32 -7.89 -8.99 2.17
C ILE A 32 -7.11 -8.52 3.39
N TRP A 33 -7.67 -7.53 4.09
CA TRP A 33 -7.23 -7.20 5.43
C TRP A 33 -7.53 -8.41 6.35
N ASP A 34 -6.48 -9.00 6.90
CA ASP A 34 -6.57 -10.11 7.84
C ASP A 34 -6.56 -9.54 9.26
N GLU A 35 -7.75 -9.27 9.80
CA GLU A 35 -7.95 -8.75 11.17
C GLU A 35 -7.22 -9.57 12.24
N ARG A 36 -7.02 -10.88 12.02
CA ARG A 36 -6.35 -11.76 12.99
C ARG A 36 -4.85 -11.58 12.99
N ARG A 37 -4.29 -11.03 11.92
CA ARG A 37 -2.86 -10.80 11.73
C ARG A 37 -2.49 -9.33 11.66
N CYS A 38 -3.51 -8.45 11.69
CA CYS A 38 -3.39 -7.02 11.48
C CYS A 38 -2.52 -6.70 10.25
N CYS A 39 -2.75 -7.42 9.14
CA CYS A 39 -1.95 -7.24 7.93
C CYS A 39 -2.74 -7.53 6.65
N PHE A 40 -2.27 -6.97 5.54
CA PHE A 40 -2.77 -7.34 4.22
C PHE A 40 -2.25 -8.70 3.78
N ARG A 41 -3.16 -9.56 3.38
CA ARG A 41 -2.83 -10.80 2.69
C ARG A 41 -3.12 -10.65 1.20
N LEU A 42 -2.12 -11.03 0.39
CA LEU A 42 -2.30 -11.18 -1.04
C LEU A 42 -3.11 -12.45 -1.33
N VAL A 43 -4.23 -12.30 -2.03
CA VAL A 43 -5.07 -13.41 -2.49
C VAL A 43 -5.22 -13.35 -4.00
N ARG A 44 -5.26 -14.51 -4.67
CA ARG A 44 -5.46 -14.56 -6.12
C ARG A 44 -6.93 -14.73 -6.44
N ARG A 45 -7.47 -13.93 -7.36
CA ARG A 45 -8.83 -14.09 -7.88
C ARG A 45 -8.92 -15.41 -8.61
N CYS A 46 -9.67 -16.36 -8.05
CA CYS A 46 -9.90 -17.64 -8.69
C CYS A 46 -11.16 -17.56 -9.56
N ARG A 47 -11.06 -17.70 -10.88
CA ARG A 47 -12.21 -17.67 -11.81
C ARG A 47 -13.09 -18.94 -11.76
N HIS A 48 -12.90 -19.82 -10.78
CA HIS A 48 -13.62 -21.10 -10.69
C HIS A 48 -14.86 -20.98 -9.79
N ARG A 49 -16.01 -21.52 -10.24
CA ARG A 49 -17.32 -21.49 -9.54
C ARG A 49 -17.36 -22.20 -8.17
N ARG A 50 -16.27 -22.84 -7.72
CA ARG A 50 -16.17 -23.48 -6.39
C ARG A 50 -14.80 -23.21 -5.79
N HIS A 51 -14.79 -22.62 -4.59
CA HIS A 51 -13.61 -22.10 -3.90
C HIS A 51 -12.61 -23.22 -3.50
N ASP A 52 -13.10 -24.44 -3.27
CA ASP A 52 -12.31 -25.56 -2.73
C ASP A 52 -11.36 -26.20 -3.74
N ASP A 53 -11.58 -26.02 -5.05
CA ASP A 53 -10.73 -26.62 -6.10
C ASP A 53 -9.47 -25.77 -6.41
N CYS A 54 -9.46 -24.50 -5.96
CA CYS A 54 -8.34 -23.59 -6.17
C CYS A 54 -7.11 -23.96 -5.32
N ASN A 55 -7.31 -24.55 -4.14
CA ASN A 55 -6.22 -24.78 -3.18
C ASN A 55 -5.29 -25.96 -3.53
N ARG A 56 -5.73 -26.89 -4.40
CA ARG A 56 -4.96 -28.11 -4.74
C ARG A 56 -4.08 -27.97 -5.99
N ARG A 57 -4.49 -27.16 -6.98
CA ARG A 57 -3.74 -27.02 -8.25
C ARG A 57 -2.81 -25.82 -8.32
N HIS A 58 -3.00 -24.81 -7.46
CA HIS A 58 -2.19 -23.59 -7.48
C HIS A 58 -0.89 -23.66 -6.66
N ARG A 59 -0.68 -24.71 -5.86
CA ARG A 59 0.57 -24.87 -5.09
C ARG A 59 1.81 -25.20 -5.93
N PHE A 60 1.65 -25.65 -7.18
CA PHE A 60 2.74 -26.25 -7.96
C PHE A 60 3.18 -25.47 -9.21
N HIS A 61 2.45 -24.43 -9.61
CA HIS A 61 2.79 -23.62 -10.80
C HIS A 61 3.14 -22.15 -10.49
N ASP A 62 3.16 -21.78 -9.21
CA ASP A 62 3.28 -20.38 -8.74
C ASP A 62 4.63 -20.06 -8.11
N ASP A 63 5.62 -20.96 -8.17
CA ASP A 63 6.92 -20.69 -7.56
C ASP A 63 7.78 -19.75 -8.43
N ARG A 64 7.77 -19.88 -9.77
CA ARG A 64 8.66 -19.10 -10.63
C ARG A 64 8.35 -17.61 -10.73
N LYS A 65 7.10 -17.18 -10.49
CA LYS A 65 6.73 -15.75 -10.45
C LYS A 65 6.88 -15.16 -9.03
N ARG A 66 6.60 -15.94 -7.99
CA ARG A 66 6.93 -15.60 -6.58
C ARG A 66 8.42 -15.48 -6.34
N ASP A 67 9.23 -16.17 -7.13
CA ASP A 67 10.70 -16.13 -7.05
C ASP A 67 11.30 -14.84 -7.66
N ARG A 68 10.65 -14.26 -8.68
CA ARG A 68 11.14 -13.01 -9.32
C ARG A 68 11.10 -11.80 -8.38
N PHE A 69 10.16 -11.78 -7.44
CA PHE A 69 10.07 -10.78 -6.39
C PHE A 69 9.89 -11.53 -5.08
N ARG A 70 11.02 -11.81 -4.41
CA ARG A 70 11.04 -12.41 -3.07
C ARG A 70 10.00 -11.69 -2.22
N GLN A 71 9.08 -12.41 -1.59
CA GLN A 71 8.06 -11.77 -0.78
C GLN A 71 8.72 -11.08 0.43
N HIS A 72 8.60 -9.76 0.49
CA HIS A 72 9.11 -8.90 1.55
C HIS A 72 8.13 -7.75 1.79
N VAL A 73 8.44 -6.97 2.83
CA VAL A 73 7.75 -5.75 3.22
C VAL A 73 8.81 -4.69 3.54
N HIS A 74 8.41 -3.43 3.55
CA HIS A 74 9.26 -2.35 4.02
C HIS A 74 8.63 -1.64 5.20
N GLU A 75 9.45 -1.23 6.15
CA GLU A 75 9.07 -0.23 7.14
C GLU A 75 8.97 1.15 6.46
N PHE A 76 8.15 2.03 6.99
CA PHE A 76 8.11 3.42 6.57
C PHE A 76 7.76 4.34 7.74
N LEU A 77 8.24 5.58 7.64
CA LEU A 77 7.83 6.68 8.48
C LEU A 77 7.80 7.94 7.65
N GLY A 78 6.96 8.89 8.05
CA GLY A 78 6.82 10.14 7.34
C GLY A 78 6.15 11.21 8.18
N SER A 79 6.01 12.36 7.54
CA SER A 79 5.18 13.44 8.05
C SER A 79 4.43 14.04 6.89
N THR A 80 3.23 14.53 7.18
CA THR A 80 2.45 15.28 6.20
C THR A 80 3.03 16.69 6.06
N ARG A 81 2.69 17.36 4.96
CA ARG A 81 2.97 18.78 4.78
C ARG A 81 2.03 19.61 5.64
N ILE A 82 2.42 20.86 5.89
CA ILE A 82 1.59 21.81 6.64
C ILE A 82 0.31 22.08 5.85
N ALA A 83 -0.84 21.95 6.50
CA ALA A 83 -2.13 22.43 6.00
C ALA A 83 -2.57 23.67 6.78
N GLU A 84 -3.67 24.30 6.36
CA GLU A 84 -4.31 25.42 7.06
C GLU A 84 -3.34 26.57 7.41
N ALA A 85 -2.43 26.88 6.48
CA ALA A 85 -1.32 27.80 6.71
C ALA A 85 -1.72 29.23 7.14
N GLU A 86 -2.97 29.63 6.92
CA GLU A 86 -3.51 30.95 7.27
C GLU A 86 -4.45 30.92 8.50
N GLU A 87 -4.83 29.74 9.01
CA GLU A 87 -5.78 29.57 10.10
C GLU A 87 -5.12 28.89 11.31
N GLU A 88 -4.88 27.58 11.23
CA GLU A 88 -4.17 26.80 12.25
C GLU A 88 -3.10 25.91 11.61
N PRO A 89 -1.88 26.44 11.36
CA PRO A 89 -0.86 25.70 10.64
C PRO A 89 -0.36 24.48 11.42
N HIS A 90 -0.63 23.28 10.93
CA HIS A 90 -0.18 22.04 11.56
C HIS A 90 0.13 20.95 10.54
N ASN A 91 0.74 19.87 11.02
CA ASN A 91 0.99 18.65 10.26
C ASN A 91 0.95 17.44 11.19
N HIS A 92 0.96 16.25 10.59
CA HIS A 92 0.94 15.00 11.32
C HIS A 92 2.15 14.12 10.98
N ARG A 93 2.46 13.18 11.88
CA ARG A 93 3.46 12.13 11.68
C ARG A 93 2.76 10.79 11.50
N PHE A 94 3.42 9.86 10.83
CA PHE A 94 2.92 8.49 10.67
C PHE A 94 4.07 7.50 10.51
N ALA A 95 3.81 6.24 10.82
CA ALA A 95 4.74 5.14 10.62
C ALA A 95 3.97 3.83 10.43
N GLY A 96 4.57 2.89 9.72
CA GLY A 96 3.96 1.60 9.46
C GLY A 96 4.87 0.64 8.71
N VAL A 97 4.28 -0.45 8.25
CA VAL A 97 4.94 -1.47 7.41
C VAL A 97 4.04 -1.71 6.20
N THR A 98 4.65 -1.80 5.02
CA THR A 98 3.91 -2.04 3.79
C THR A 98 3.27 -3.43 3.78
N GLY A 99 2.28 -3.63 2.91
CA GLY A 99 1.81 -4.96 2.53
C GLY A 99 2.87 -5.76 1.77
N PRO A 100 2.59 -7.05 1.47
CA PRO A 100 3.47 -7.89 0.65
C PRO A 100 3.73 -7.33 -0.75
N ALA A 101 4.90 -7.62 -1.31
CA ALA A 101 5.28 -7.23 -2.67
C ALA A 101 4.30 -7.75 -3.74
N ILE A 102 3.84 -6.84 -4.62
CA ILE A 102 2.95 -7.12 -5.75
C ILE A 102 3.72 -6.99 -7.06
N PRO A 103 3.72 -8.00 -7.94
CA PRO A 103 4.31 -7.86 -9.26
C PRO A 103 3.67 -6.70 -10.06
N ALA A 104 4.50 -5.78 -10.53
CA ALA A 104 4.13 -4.63 -11.37
C ALA A 104 5.12 -4.52 -12.53
N GLY A 105 4.75 -5.02 -13.71
CA GLY A 105 5.65 -5.06 -14.87
C GLY A 105 6.92 -5.86 -14.60
N ASN A 106 8.08 -5.20 -14.69
CA ASN A 106 9.40 -5.75 -14.38
C ASN A 106 9.89 -5.40 -12.96
N SER A 107 9.02 -4.79 -12.14
CA SER A 107 9.28 -4.38 -10.77
C SER A 107 8.15 -4.89 -9.85
N HIS A 108 8.04 -4.33 -8.65
CA HIS A 108 6.92 -4.55 -7.74
C HIS A 108 6.56 -3.27 -7.00
N VAL A 109 5.35 -3.25 -6.46
CA VAL A 109 4.84 -2.18 -5.58
C VAL A 109 4.27 -2.81 -4.30
N HIS A 110 3.98 -1.99 -3.31
CA HIS A 110 3.31 -2.41 -2.08
C HIS A 110 2.10 -1.53 -1.79
N ARG A 111 1.06 -2.10 -1.18
CA ARG A 111 -0.03 -1.31 -0.58
C ARG A 111 0.38 -0.81 0.80
N ILE A 112 -0.03 0.40 1.15
CA ILE A 112 0.10 0.96 2.50
C ILE A 112 -1.28 1.33 3.04
N GLU A 113 -1.47 1.10 4.33
CA GLU A 113 -2.56 1.70 5.07
C GLU A 113 -2.04 2.06 6.47
N THR A 114 -2.24 3.31 6.89
CA THR A 114 -1.86 3.77 8.22
C THR A 114 -2.76 4.93 8.66
N LEU A 115 -2.78 5.17 9.97
CA LEU A 115 -3.28 6.42 10.54
C LEU A 115 -2.11 7.35 10.82
N THR A 116 -2.41 8.65 10.84
CA THR A 116 -1.50 9.65 11.39
C THR A 116 -1.58 9.70 12.91
N ASP A 117 -0.60 10.34 13.54
CA ASP A 117 -0.70 10.72 14.95
C ASP A 117 -1.84 11.71 15.19
N ASN A 118 -2.25 11.82 16.45
CA ASN A 118 -3.33 12.68 16.87
C ASN A 118 -2.78 13.95 17.52
N THR A 119 -2.82 15.07 16.79
CA THR A 119 -2.51 16.40 17.32
C THR A 119 -3.78 17.18 17.69
N ASP A 120 -4.94 16.79 17.13
CA ASP A 120 -6.31 17.21 17.48
C ASP A 120 -7.31 16.25 16.80
N HIS A 121 -7.06 15.97 15.52
CA HIS A 121 -7.68 14.91 14.73
C HIS A 121 -6.63 13.95 14.15
N THR A 122 -7.10 12.91 13.46
CA THR A 122 -6.27 11.92 12.77
C THR A 122 -6.75 11.77 11.34
N HIS A 123 -5.82 11.64 10.41
CA HIS A 123 -6.15 11.21 9.06
C HIS A 123 -5.73 9.77 8.78
N ARG A 124 -6.34 9.20 7.73
CA ARG A 124 -5.93 7.94 7.15
C ARG A 124 -5.11 8.15 5.88
N ILE A 125 -4.10 7.32 5.70
CA ILE A 125 -3.27 7.22 4.51
C ILE A 125 -3.50 5.84 3.90
N GLU A 126 -3.83 5.81 2.62
CA GLU A 126 -4.24 4.61 1.92
C GLU A 126 -3.77 4.73 0.46
N ASP A 127 -2.68 4.05 0.11
CA ASP A 127 -1.98 4.28 -1.17
C ASP A 127 -1.22 3.03 -1.64
N ASN A 128 -0.68 3.08 -2.85
CA ASN A 128 0.34 2.16 -3.32
C ASN A 128 1.68 2.88 -3.46
N THR A 129 2.76 2.16 -3.18
CA THR A 129 4.09 2.68 -3.45
C THR A 129 4.35 2.78 -4.95
N GLY A 130 5.31 3.60 -5.35
CA GLY A 130 5.93 3.51 -6.67
C GLY A 130 6.72 2.21 -6.87
N GLU A 131 7.21 1.99 -8.09
CA GLU A 131 8.12 0.87 -8.40
C GLU A 131 9.41 0.94 -7.57
N ALA A 132 10.05 -0.22 -7.39
CA ALA A 132 11.32 -0.34 -6.67
C ALA A 132 12.41 0.56 -7.26
N ILE A 133 13.07 1.31 -6.39
CA ILE A 133 14.21 2.18 -6.70
C ILE A 133 15.47 1.53 -6.12
N ASP A 134 16.35 1.06 -7.00
CA ASP A 134 17.61 0.41 -6.63
C ASP A 134 18.52 1.38 -5.85
N VAL A 135 19.03 0.93 -4.70
CA VAL A 135 19.99 1.65 -3.84
C VAL A 135 21.33 0.93 -3.69
N GLY A 136 21.56 -0.12 -4.47
CA GLY A 136 22.81 -0.88 -4.56
C GLY A 136 22.89 -2.07 -3.61
N GLY A 137 23.64 -3.09 -4.04
CA GLY A 137 23.83 -4.33 -3.28
C GLY A 137 22.58 -5.20 -3.25
N GLY A 138 21.77 -5.17 -4.31
CA GLY A 138 20.53 -5.96 -4.43
C GLY A 138 19.40 -5.49 -3.51
N ARG A 139 19.40 -4.21 -3.11
CA ARG A 139 18.41 -3.62 -2.21
C ARG A 139 17.71 -2.45 -2.91
N HIS A 140 16.49 -2.18 -2.50
CA HIS A 140 15.70 -1.07 -3.01
C HIS A 140 14.86 -0.41 -1.92
N VAL A 141 14.30 0.74 -2.28
CA VAL A 141 13.25 1.45 -1.54
C VAL A 141 12.11 1.77 -2.50
N HIS A 142 10.99 2.25 -1.97
CA HIS A 142 9.90 2.77 -2.78
C HIS A 142 9.53 4.19 -2.37
N LEU A 143 9.17 5.02 -3.35
CA LEU A 143 8.66 6.38 -3.12
C LEU A 143 7.13 6.38 -3.06
N VAL A 144 6.56 7.16 -2.16
CA VAL A 144 5.11 7.36 -2.04
C VAL A 144 4.79 8.86 -2.04
N ARG A 145 3.73 9.25 -2.74
CA ARG A 145 3.22 10.62 -2.81
C ARG A 145 1.71 10.57 -2.91
N GLY A 146 1.02 11.30 -2.04
CA GLY A 146 -0.43 11.33 -2.04
C GLY A 146 -0.97 12.39 -1.08
N GLU A 147 -2.26 12.29 -0.80
CA GLU A 147 -2.97 13.11 0.16
C GLU A 147 -3.70 12.24 1.17
N THR A 148 -3.90 12.75 2.38
CA THR A 148 -4.66 12.05 3.41
C THR A 148 -6.16 12.03 3.11
N THR A 149 -6.93 11.24 3.87
CA THR A 149 -8.41 11.38 3.88
C THR A 149 -8.83 12.78 4.31
N PHE A 150 -10.02 13.23 3.89
CA PHE A 150 -10.57 14.51 4.32
C PHE A 150 -11.15 14.36 5.72
N GLU A 151 -10.53 14.99 6.70
CA GLU A 151 -10.95 15.00 8.10
C GLU A 151 -10.84 16.43 8.60
N ASP A 152 -11.71 16.81 9.53
CA ASP A 152 -11.69 18.14 10.16
C ASP A 152 -11.59 19.34 9.19
N GLY A 153 -12.23 19.22 8.02
CA GLY A 153 -12.31 20.30 7.05
C GLY A 153 -11.13 20.39 6.06
N HIS A 154 -10.09 19.59 6.18
CA HIS A 154 -8.94 19.65 5.28
C HIS A 154 -8.27 18.29 5.00
N ARG A 155 -7.17 18.33 4.24
CA ARG A 155 -6.29 17.21 3.89
C ARG A 155 -4.85 17.67 4.03
N HIS A 156 -3.93 16.73 4.18
CA HIS A 156 -2.52 17.01 4.01
C HIS A 156 -1.91 16.21 2.86
N GLU A 157 -1.07 16.88 2.08
CA GLU A 157 -0.13 16.19 1.18
C GLU A 157 0.95 15.45 1.98
N TYR A 158 1.46 14.36 1.43
CA TYR A 158 2.66 13.69 1.95
C TYR A 158 3.57 13.22 0.82
N ILE A 159 4.86 13.13 1.16
CA ILE A 159 5.88 12.49 0.35
C ILE A 159 6.87 11.80 1.27
N PHE A 160 7.12 10.52 1.05
CA PHE A 160 8.09 9.76 1.83
C PHE A 160 8.65 8.59 1.02
N ALA A 161 9.76 8.03 1.49
CA ALA A 161 10.31 6.78 0.97
C ALA A 161 10.20 5.70 2.05
N THR A 162 10.02 4.46 1.63
CA THR A 162 10.16 3.32 2.51
C THR A 162 11.61 3.17 2.98
N LEU A 163 11.82 2.49 4.10
CA LEU A 163 13.14 2.08 4.54
C LEU A 163 13.66 0.93 3.67
N ILE A 164 14.97 0.70 3.72
CA ILE A 164 15.66 -0.27 2.87
C ILE A 164 15.21 -1.71 3.17
N GLU A 165 15.03 -2.52 2.13
CA GLU A 165 14.87 -3.98 2.30
C GLU A 165 16.14 -4.58 2.90
N ASN A 166 15.99 -5.60 3.77
CA ASN A 166 17.09 -6.43 4.26
C ASN A 166 18.31 -5.62 4.72
N PRO A 167 18.18 -4.83 5.81
CA PRO A 167 19.23 -3.90 6.24
C PRO A 167 20.55 -4.59 6.59
N LEU A 168 20.52 -5.91 6.87
CA LEU A 168 21.70 -6.72 7.18
C LEU A 168 22.49 -7.12 5.93
N GLY A 169 21.90 -7.05 4.73
CA GLY A 169 22.58 -7.34 3.47
C GLY A 169 22.97 -8.81 3.28
N ASN A 170 22.44 -9.73 4.07
CA ASN A 170 22.72 -11.16 3.91
C ASN A 170 21.82 -11.73 2.81
N GLU A 171 22.40 -12.44 1.85
CA GLU A 171 21.65 -13.20 0.85
C GLU A 171 21.00 -14.42 1.55
N ASN A 172 19.69 -14.65 1.33
CA ASN A 172 19.03 -15.89 1.76
C ASN A 172 19.08 -16.92 0.64
#